data_AF-A0A3N5SF95-F1
#
_entry.id   AF-A0A3N5SF95-F1
#
_cell.length_a   1.000
_cell.length_b   1.000
_cell.length_c   1.000
_cell.angle_alpha   90.00
_cell.angle_beta   90.00
_cell.angle_gamma   90.00
#
_symmetry.space_group_name_H-M   'P 1'
#
loop_
_entity.id
_entity.type
_entity.pdbx_description
1 polymer ?
#
loop_
_entity_poly.entity_id
_entity_poly.type
_entity_poly.pdbx_seq_one_letter_code
_entity_poly.pdbx_strand_id
1 'polypeptide(L)'
;MTIDELERLISHVTWDDFERTDLGEFTVGYVPPREMEPVFIKFCMRVGLHMNRPFQAVIADNQFVRLRAAPEYNNHNLKRLVAAHPAACLYTPRVRTGVQRALWNPEPVVESFTTSYSGFSGYNLLVD
;
A
#
# COMPACT_ATOMS: atom_id res chain seq x y z
N MET A 1 4.83 -7.25 22.04
CA MET A 1 5.54 -5.94 22.03
C MET A 1 4.51 -4.82 22.08
N THR A 2 4.86 -3.63 22.57
CA THR A 2 3.97 -2.45 22.52
C THR A 2 4.05 -1.74 21.17
N ILE A 3 3.06 -0.91 20.83
CA ILE A 3 3.07 -0.10 19.59
C ILE A 3 4.30 0.81 19.55
N ASP A 4 4.63 1.50 20.66
CA ASP A 4 5.76 2.43 20.72
C ASP A 4 7.10 1.73 20.45
N GLU A 5 7.28 0.50 20.93
CA GLU A 5 8.46 -0.31 20.65
C GLU A 5 8.53 -0.70 19.17
N LEU A 6 7.40 -1.12 18.59
CA LEU A 6 7.30 -1.43 17.15
C LEU A 6 7.62 -0.20 16.29
N GLU A 7 7.08 0.97 16.63
CA GLU A 7 7.35 2.21 15.91
C GLU A 7 8.83 2.62 15.99
N ARG A 8 9.48 2.41 17.14
CA ARG A 8 10.92 2.69 17.29
C ARG A 8 11.78 1.80 16.38
N LEU A 9 11.42 0.52 16.25
CA LEU A 9 12.14 -0.43 15.38
C LEU A 9 12.13 0.01 13.91
N ILE A 10 11.05 0.64 13.45
CA ILE A 10 10.91 1.15 12.08
C ILE A 10 11.00 2.68 11.99
N SER A 11 11.61 3.34 12.98
CA SER A 11 11.68 4.82 13.04
C SER A 11 12.38 5.45 11.83
N HIS A 12 13.32 4.72 11.22
CA HIS A 12 14.07 5.13 10.03
C HIS A 12 13.41 4.69 8.71
N VAL A 13 12.36 3.86 8.77
CA VAL A 13 11.68 3.35 7.58
C VAL A 13 10.51 4.26 7.23
N THR A 14 10.49 4.78 6.01
CA THR A 14 9.43 5.65 5.49
C THR A 14 8.35 4.83 4.79
N TRP A 15 7.22 5.47 4.44
CA TRP A 15 6.19 4.81 3.63
C TRP A 15 6.75 4.38 2.26
N ASP A 16 7.50 5.25 1.60
CA ASP A 16 8.11 5.01 0.29
C ASP A 16 9.02 3.78 0.30
N ASP A 17 9.70 3.50 1.41
CA ASP A 17 10.56 2.31 1.54
C ASP A 17 9.74 1.01 1.48
N PHE A 18 8.53 0.99 2.06
CA PHE A 18 7.63 -0.14 1.90
C PHE A 18 7.09 -0.23 0.47
N GLU A 19 6.79 0.91 -0.17
CA GLU A 19 6.20 0.96 -1.53
C GLU A 19 7.17 0.44 -2.61
N ARG A 20 8.48 0.60 -2.38
CA ARG A 20 9.53 0.05 -3.24
C ARG A 20 9.61 -1.47 -3.24
N THR A 21 9.03 -2.13 -2.24
CA THR A 21 9.03 -3.60 -2.17
C THR A 21 7.80 -4.18 -2.87
N ASP A 22 8.00 -5.24 -3.65
CA ASP A 22 6.90 -5.92 -4.37
C ASP A 22 5.78 -6.42 -3.44
N LEU A 23 6.08 -6.62 -2.16
CA LEU A 23 5.17 -7.17 -1.15
C LEU A 23 4.69 -6.17 -0.10
N GLY A 24 5.26 -4.97 -0.06
CA GLY A 24 5.03 -4.03 1.03
C GLY A 24 5.50 -4.64 2.35
N GLU A 25 6.61 -5.36 2.35
CA GLU A 25 7.06 -6.14 3.50
C GLU A 25 8.49 -5.80 3.89
N PHE A 26 8.71 -5.70 5.20
CA PHE A 26 10.02 -5.43 5.77
C PHE A 26 10.22 -6.30 7.00
N THR A 27 11.41 -6.85 7.17
CA THR A 27 11.74 -7.68 8.35
C THR A 27 12.86 -7.02 9.12
N VAL A 28 12.61 -6.76 10.40
CA VAL A 28 13.60 -6.19 11.32
C VAL A 28 13.99 -7.25 12.33
N GLY A 29 15.29 -7.55 12.41
CA GLY A 29 15.86 -8.34 13.51
C GLY A 29 16.19 -7.42 14.68
N TYR A 30 15.79 -7.80 15.89
CA TYR A 30 16.20 -7.12 17.12
C TYR A 30 16.50 -8.15 18.20
N VAL A 31 17.35 -7.79 19.17
CA VAL A 31 17.69 -8.65 20.31
C VAL A 31 17.05 -8.03 21.55
N PRO A 32 15.99 -8.64 22.11
CA PRO A 32 15.38 -8.17 23.34
C PRO A 32 16.40 -8.17 24.50
N PRO A 33 16.32 -7.23 25.47
CA PRO A 33 17.29 -7.15 26.58
C PRO A 33 17.36 -8.39 27.48
N ARG A 34 16.37 -9.28 27.40
CA ARG A 34 16.24 -10.50 28.21
C ARG A 34 16.35 -11.79 27.41
N GLU A 35 16.54 -11.71 26.10
CA GLU A 35 16.65 -12.88 25.24
C GLU A 35 18.08 -13.02 24.71
N MET A 36 18.52 -14.26 24.56
CA MET A 36 19.84 -14.58 23.98
C MET A 36 19.80 -14.70 22.46
N GLU A 37 18.61 -14.76 21.86
CA GLU A 37 18.43 -14.98 20.43
C GLU A 37 17.75 -13.79 19.75
N PRO A 38 18.10 -13.49 18.49
CA PRO A 38 17.44 -12.44 17.73
C PRO A 38 16.01 -12.83 17.37
N VAL A 39 15.09 -11.90 17.61
CA VAL A 39 13.70 -12.01 17.18
C VAL A 39 13.52 -11.20 15.91
N PHE A 40 12.87 -11.80 14.91
CA PHE A 40 12.56 -11.15 13.64
C PHE A 40 11.10 -10.75 13.60
N ILE A 41 10.83 -9.46 13.45
CA ILE A 41 9.48 -8.92 13.31
C ILE A 41 9.25 -8.56 11.86
N LYS A 42 8.17 -9.10 11.31
CA LYS A 42 7.70 -8.79 9.96
C LYS A 42 6.68 -7.67 10.00
N PHE A 43 7.00 -6.57 9.34
CA PHE A 43 6.12 -5.44 9.09
C PHE A 43 5.50 -5.58 7.70
N CYS A 44 4.18 -5.45 7.63
CA CYS A 44 3.39 -5.57 6.41
C CYS A 44 2.61 -4.28 6.18
N MET A 45 2.87 -3.62 5.05
CA MET A 45 2.07 -2.51 4.59
C MET A 45 0.88 -3.00 3.77
N ARG A 46 -0.33 -2.55 4.12
CA ARG A 46 -1.57 -2.91 3.44
C ARG A 46 -2.41 -1.67 3.24
N VAL A 47 -2.92 -1.47 2.04
CA VAL A 47 -4.07 -0.58 1.82
C VAL A 47 -5.32 -1.35 2.22
N GLY A 48 -6.40 -0.69 2.65
CA GLY A 48 -7.71 -1.31 2.89
C GLY A 48 -8.68 -0.46 3.67
N LEU A 49 -9.81 -1.05 4.07
CA LEU A 49 -10.85 -0.35 4.83
C LEU A 49 -10.56 -0.42 6.33
N HIS A 50 -10.48 0.75 6.95
CA HIS A 50 -10.55 0.94 8.39
C HIS A 50 -11.67 1.92 8.72
N MET A 51 -12.60 1.53 9.60
CA MET A 51 -13.81 2.31 9.91
C MET A 51 -14.59 2.75 8.64
N ASN A 52 -14.74 1.85 7.66
CA ASN A 52 -15.39 2.09 6.36
C ASN A 52 -14.77 3.21 5.52
N ARG A 53 -13.50 3.53 5.74
CA ARG A 53 -12.74 4.50 4.95
C ARG A 53 -11.44 3.87 4.44
N PRO A 54 -10.92 4.26 3.27
CA PRO A 54 -9.63 3.81 2.79
C PRO A 54 -8.48 4.33 3.66
N PHE A 55 -7.65 3.40 4.10
CA PHE A 55 -6.44 3.65 4.86
C PHE A 55 -5.30 2.80 4.30
N GLN A 56 -4.09 3.33 4.44
CA GLN A 56 -2.86 2.57 4.32
C GLN A 56 -2.31 2.36 5.73
N ALA A 57 -1.98 1.12 6.05
CA ALA A 57 -1.53 0.74 7.38
C ALA A 57 -0.27 -0.11 7.33
N VAL A 58 0.64 0.13 8.28
CA VAL A 58 1.75 -0.77 8.61
C VAL A 58 1.30 -1.65 9.77
N ILE A 59 1.38 -2.96 9.58
CA ILE A 59 0.89 -3.98 10.52
C ILE A 59 2.05 -4.89 10.92
N ALA A 60 2.21 -5.12 12.22
CA ALA A 60 3.17 -6.07 12.79
C ALA A 60 2.66 -6.58 14.15
N ASP A 61 3.02 -7.81 14.53
CA ASP A 61 2.67 -8.40 15.83
C ASP A 61 1.17 -8.23 16.20
N ASN A 62 0.28 -8.47 15.22
CA ASN A 62 -1.18 -8.31 15.34
C ASN A 62 -1.66 -6.89 15.69
N GLN A 63 -0.83 -5.87 15.46
CA GLN A 63 -1.10 -4.47 15.79
C GLN A 63 -1.01 -3.56 14.56
N PHE A 64 -1.82 -2.51 14.54
CA PHE A 64 -1.66 -1.41 13.59
C PHE A 64 -0.58 -0.47 14.12
N VAL A 65 0.60 -0.52 13.52
CA VAL A 65 1.77 0.28 13.94
C VAL A 65 1.65 1.70 13.43
N ARG A 66 1.29 1.88 12.15
CA ARG A 66 1.04 3.19 11.54
C ARG A 66 -0.21 3.14 10.69
N LEU A 67 -0.95 4.24 10.64
CA LEU A 67 -2.13 4.42 9.79
C LEU A 67 -2.10 5.81 9.14
N ARG A 68 -2.39 5.88 7.84
CA ARG A 68 -2.71 7.14 7.15
C ARG A 68 -3.94 6.96 6.28
N ALA A 69 -4.74 8.02 6.16
CA ALA A 69 -5.83 8.04 5.21
C ALA A 69 -5.28 7.89 3.78
N ALA A 70 -5.99 7.14 2.94
CA ALA A 70 -5.59 6.90 1.55
C ALA A 70 -6.79 7.12 0.60
N PRO A 71 -7.37 8.33 0.58
CA PRO A 71 -8.61 8.65 -0.16
C PRO A 71 -8.53 8.40 -1.67
N GLU A 72 -7.33 8.37 -2.24
CA GLU A 72 -7.06 8.02 -3.63
C GLU A 72 -7.58 6.62 -4.02
N TYR A 73 -7.88 5.76 -3.04
CA TYR A 73 -8.45 4.42 -3.24
C TYR A 73 -9.96 4.32 -2.97
N ASN A 74 -10.69 5.43 -2.86
CA ASN A 74 -12.13 5.44 -2.58
C ASN A 74 -12.97 4.64 -3.61
N ASN A 75 -12.51 4.59 -4.86
CA ASN A 75 -13.23 3.93 -5.95
C ASN A 75 -12.83 2.46 -6.13
N HIS A 76 -11.98 1.91 -5.25
CA HIS A 76 -11.53 0.53 -5.31
C HIS A 76 -12.36 -0.37 -4.41
N ASN A 77 -12.52 -1.63 -4.83
CA ASN A 77 -13.10 -2.68 -4.01
C ASN A 77 -12.09 -3.12 -2.94
N LEU A 78 -11.98 -2.31 -1.89
CA LEU A 78 -11.02 -2.53 -0.81
C LEU A 78 -11.47 -3.63 0.16
N LYS A 79 -10.51 -4.38 0.72
CA LYS A 79 -10.75 -5.37 1.77
C LYS A 79 -10.59 -4.71 3.14
N ARG A 80 -11.23 -5.27 4.16
CA ARG A 80 -11.08 -4.79 5.54
C ARG A 80 -9.66 -5.06 6.05
N LEU A 81 -9.07 -4.06 6.70
CA LEU A 81 -7.81 -4.22 7.42
C LEU A 81 -8.03 -5.01 8.71
N VAL A 82 -7.29 -6.10 8.87
CA VAL A 82 -7.33 -6.98 10.05
C VAL A 82 -5.89 -7.21 10.51
N ALA A 83 -5.52 -6.59 11.63
CA ALA A 83 -4.15 -6.65 12.13
C ALA A 83 -3.67 -8.07 12.43
N ALA A 84 -4.56 -8.93 12.95
CA ALA A 84 -4.28 -10.34 13.21
C ALA A 84 -4.10 -11.19 11.94
N HIS A 85 -4.55 -10.71 10.77
CA HIS A 85 -4.49 -11.44 9.51
C HIS A 85 -4.05 -10.54 8.34
N PRO A 86 -2.80 -10.04 8.33
CA PRO A 86 -2.33 -9.09 7.31
C PRO A 86 -2.39 -9.65 5.88
N ALA A 87 -2.24 -10.97 5.72
CA ALA A 87 -2.32 -11.64 4.42
C ALA A 87 -3.77 -11.67 3.85
N ALA A 88 -4.78 -11.72 4.72
CA ALA A 88 -6.18 -11.68 4.28
C ALA A 88 -6.59 -10.32 3.70
N CYS A 89 -5.81 -9.27 4.00
CA CYS A 89 -5.99 -7.91 3.51
C CYS A 89 -5.47 -7.73 2.06
N LEU A 90 -4.79 -8.73 1.49
CA LEU A 90 -4.26 -8.65 0.12
C LEU A 90 -5.36 -8.70 -0.93
N TYR A 91 -5.16 -7.97 -2.03
CA TYR A 91 -6.12 -7.74 -3.11
C TYR A 91 -6.12 -8.84 -4.18
N THR A 92 -6.99 -8.66 -5.17
CA THR A 92 -7.12 -9.53 -6.33
C THR A 92 -5.76 -9.90 -6.91
N PRO A 93 -5.53 -11.18 -7.23
CA PRO A 93 -4.26 -11.61 -7.81
C PRO A 93 -3.98 -10.89 -9.13
N ARG A 94 -2.76 -10.37 -9.29
CA ARG A 94 -2.27 -9.97 -10.60
C ARG A 94 -1.60 -11.17 -11.25
N VAL A 95 -1.87 -11.38 -12.53
CA VAL A 95 -1.13 -12.34 -13.35
C VAL A 95 0.03 -11.58 -13.99
N ARG A 96 1.24 -11.78 -13.48
CA ARG A 96 2.47 -11.46 -14.23
C ARG A 96 3.23 -12.77 -14.41
N THR A 97 3.72 -12.99 -15.63
CA THR A 97 4.62 -14.12 -15.95
C THR A 97 4.10 -15.51 -15.56
N GLY A 98 2.78 -15.74 -15.63
CA GLY A 98 2.17 -17.05 -15.36
C GLY A 98 1.99 -17.42 -13.88
N VAL A 99 2.43 -16.56 -12.95
CA VAL A 99 2.23 -16.76 -11.50
C VAL A 99 1.17 -15.79 -11.01
N GLN A 100 0.09 -16.30 -10.40
CA GLN A 100 -0.90 -15.48 -9.72
C GLN A 100 -0.41 -15.09 -8.33
N ARG A 101 -0.28 -13.79 -8.07
CA ARG A 101 0.09 -13.28 -6.74
C ARG A 101 -0.85 -12.17 -6.30
N ALA A 102 -1.37 -12.28 -5.08
CA ALA A 102 -2.16 -11.23 -4.45
C ALA A 102 -1.29 -9.99 -4.18
N LEU A 103 -1.83 -8.80 -4.41
CA LEU A 103 -1.11 -7.54 -4.25
C LEU A 103 -1.41 -6.92 -2.89
N TRP A 104 -0.43 -6.22 -2.33
CA TRP A 104 -0.63 -5.42 -1.12
C TRP A 104 -1.20 -4.03 -1.41
N ASN A 105 -0.92 -3.49 -2.61
CA ASN A 105 -1.40 -2.20 -3.10
C ASN A 105 -2.34 -2.41 -4.30
N PRO A 106 -3.59 -1.92 -4.25
CA PRO A 106 -4.40 -1.79 -5.47
C PRO A 106 -3.79 -0.71 -6.37
N GLU A 107 -3.75 -0.92 -7.69
CA GLU A 107 -3.29 0.12 -8.62
C GLU A 107 -4.32 1.26 -8.66
N PRO A 108 -3.92 2.53 -8.46
CA PRO A 108 -4.85 3.64 -8.60
C PRO A 108 -5.44 3.62 -10.01
N VAL A 109 -6.73 3.95 -10.14
CA VAL A 109 -7.36 4.08 -11.45
C VAL A 109 -6.67 5.24 -12.15
N VAL A 110 -5.80 4.92 -13.10
CA VAL A 110 -5.32 5.92 -14.06
C VAL A 110 -6.50 6.14 -14.99
N GLU A 111 -7.27 7.20 -14.75
CA GLU A 111 -8.19 7.68 -15.78
C GLU A 111 -7.33 8.02 -17.00
N SER A 112 -7.31 7.12 -17.96
CA SER A 112 -6.79 7.42 -19.28
C SER A 112 -7.70 8.49 -19.86
N PHE A 113 -7.31 9.75 -19.68
CA PHE A 113 -7.77 10.84 -20.51
C PHE A 113 -7.24 10.57 -21.93
N THR A 114 -7.94 9.72 -22.66
CA THR A 114 -7.94 9.80 -24.12
C THR A 114 -8.62 11.12 -24.44
N THR A 115 -7.84 12.19 -24.55
CA THR A 115 -8.27 13.39 -25.24
C THR A 115 -8.41 13.00 -26.71
N SER A 116 -9.56 12.46 -27.09
CA SER A 116 -9.96 12.34 -28.48
C SER A 116 -10.15 13.75 -29.01
N TYR A 117 -9.09 14.35 -29.53
CA TYR A 117 -9.14 15.60 -30.28
C TYR A 117 -9.74 15.31 -31.65
N SER A 118 -11.06 15.17 -31.69
CA SER A 118 -11.82 15.10 -32.94
C SER A 118 -12.23 16.51 -33.35
N GLY A 119 -11.43 17.12 -34.22
CA GLY A 119 -11.86 18.06 -35.26
C GLY A 119 -12.21 19.48 -34.86
N PHE A 120 -11.45 20.45 -35.36
CA PHE A 120 -12.00 21.44 -36.29
C PHE A 120 -10.91 21.94 -37.24
N SER A 121 -11.10 21.61 -38.51
CA SER A 121 -10.40 22.19 -39.67
C SER A 121 -11.00 23.56 -39.94
N GLY A 122 -10.16 24.55 -40.18
CA GLY A 122 -10.58 25.91 -40.53
C GLY A 122 -9.38 26.82 -40.69
N TYR A 123 -8.68 26.69 -41.82
CA TYR A 123 -7.67 27.65 -42.22
C TYR A 123 -8.32 29.02 -42.43
N ASN A 124 -7.72 30.05 -41.84
CA ASN A 124 -8.10 31.45 -41.95
C ASN A 124 -8.04 31.93 -43.40
N LEU A 125 -9.16 32.46 -43.91
CA LEU A 125 -9.17 33.41 -45.02
C LEU A 125 -8.59 34.73 -44.51
N LEU A 126 -7.39 35.07 -44.97
CA LEU A 126 -6.90 36.45 -44.94
C LEU A 126 -7.55 37.19 -46.11
N VAL A 127 -8.41 38.15 -45.78
CA VAL A 127 -8.82 39.24 -46.66
C VAL A 127 -8.13 40.48 -46.11
N ASP A 128 -7.10 40.94 -46.81
CA ASP A 128 -6.82 42.35 -47.14
C ASP A 128 -5.63 42.42 -48.10
#